data_AF-A0A0C2RXE2-F1
#
_entry.id   AF-A0A0C2RXE2-F1
#
_cell.length_a   1.000
_cell.length_b   1.000
_cell.length_c   1.000
_cell.angle_alpha   90.00
_cell.angle_beta   90.00
_cell.angle_gamma   90.00
#
_symmetry.space_group_name_H-M   'P 1'
#
loop_
_entity.id
_entity.type
_entity.pdbx_description
1 polymer ?
#
loop_
_entity_poly.entity_id
_entity_poly.type
_entity_poly.pdbx_seq_one_letter_code
_entity_poly.pdbx_strand_id
1 'polypeptide(L)'
;MWLWAAQQVTDAFEAALISEFKKEKSSKEPRTTADVIEWCTLGNCQDNNQVYEFLFIYVRSALLALFLQWGTTGAAIIALYLTPTRGFGCHSASFLLYGILATVVWVLFVTSSGLAHSYTASKECGRPAKYIGPLVLIFRQLGKTIAAFNTAWIILSSLFQFSNVYDNASVFGLSVFGLGNKAYAVLHLVDEDIKLTKLYWALGMIMASGTALVFISTINLLMKQPEPCIRI
;
A
#
# COMPACT_ATOMS: atom_id res chain seq x y z
N MET A 1 -20.12 8.58 5.99
CA MET A 1 -19.65 7.75 7.12
C MET A 1 -18.19 7.32 6.94
N TRP A 2 -17.81 6.69 5.82
CA TRP A 2 -16.42 6.28 5.54
C TRP A 2 -15.40 7.43 5.46
N LEU A 3 -15.78 8.56 4.86
CA LEU A 3 -14.92 9.76 4.83
C LEU A 3 -14.57 10.28 6.23
N TRP A 4 -15.53 10.23 7.14
CA TRP A 4 -15.35 10.67 8.53
C TRP A 4 -14.41 9.74 9.29
N ALA A 5 -14.56 8.42 9.12
CA ALA A 5 -13.65 7.45 9.70
C ALA A 5 -12.23 7.55 9.10
N ALA A 6 -12.10 7.78 7.79
CA ALA A 6 -10.82 7.97 7.13
C ALA A 6 -10.11 9.25 7.61
N GLN A 7 -10.84 10.34 7.78
CA GLN A 7 -10.31 11.57 8.39
C GLN A 7 -9.86 11.31 9.83
N GLN A 8 -10.68 10.65 10.64
CA GLN A 8 -10.33 10.35 12.03
C GLN A 8 -9.04 9.53 12.15
N VAL A 9 -8.87 8.53 11.29
CA VAL A 9 -7.65 7.71 11.26
C VAL A 9 -6.45 8.53 10.80
N THR A 10 -6.63 9.40 9.79
CA THR A 10 -5.55 10.27 9.29
C THR A 10 -5.11 11.28 10.35
N ASP A 11 -6.08 11.92 11.01
CA ASP A 11 -5.85 12.92 12.06
C ASP A 11 -5.22 12.27 13.31
N ALA A 12 -5.66 11.07 13.68
CA ALA A 12 -5.05 10.30 14.77
C ALA A 12 -3.60 9.90 14.45
N PHE A 13 -3.33 9.53 13.20
CA PHE A 13 -1.97 9.20 12.75
C PHE A 13 -1.06 10.42 12.74
N GLU A 14 -1.56 11.56 12.26
CA GLU A 14 -0.82 12.82 12.23
C GLU A 14 -0.54 13.35 13.64
N ALA A 15 -1.50 13.25 14.56
CA ALA A 15 -1.34 13.59 15.97
C ALA A 15 -0.32 12.69 16.67
N ALA A 16 -0.36 11.38 16.42
CA ALA A 16 0.62 10.43 16.95
C ALA A 16 2.04 10.76 16.46
N LEU A 17 2.18 11.07 15.17
CA LEU A 17 3.47 11.38 14.55
C LEU A 17 4.07 12.69 15.10
N ILE A 18 3.25 13.71 15.34
CA ILE A 18 3.68 14.96 16.00
C ILE A 18 4.07 14.71 17.46
N SER A 19 3.35 13.85 18.17
CA SER A 19 3.63 13.53 19.57
C SER A 19 4.97 12.80 19.75
N GLU A 20 5.26 11.83 18.87
CA GLU A 20 6.54 11.13 18.81
C GLU A 20 7.68 12.10 18.50
N PHE A 21 7.52 12.97 17.48
CA PHE A 21 8.52 13.97 17.12
C PHE A 21 8.78 14.99 18.25
N LYS A 22 7.75 15.35 19.02
CA LYS A 22 7.85 16.25 20.18
C LYS A 22 8.49 15.56 21.39
N LYS A 23 8.20 14.28 21.61
CA LYS A 23 8.79 13.45 22.67
C LYS A 23 10.27 13.21 22.40
N GLU A 24 10.62 12.92 21.14
CA GLU A 24 11.99 12.79 20.68
C GLU A 24 12.76 14.11 20.84
N LYS A 25 12.16 15.26 20.48
CA LYS A 25 12.77 16.58 20.66
C LYS A 25 12.93 16.98 22.14
N SER A 26 11.96 16.63 22.99
CA SER A 26 11.98 16.95 24.43
C SER A 26 12.91 16.06 25.24
N SER A 27 13.20 14.84 24.75
CA SER A 27 14.16 13.92 25.38
C SER A 27 15.61 14.19 24.99
N LYS A 28 15.85 15.00 23.96
CA LYS A 28 17.16 15.27 23.34
C LYS A 28 17.74 16.66 23.66
N GLU A 29 17.29 17.33 24.74
CA GLU A 29 17.91 18.60 25.17
C GLU A 29 18.91 18.33 26.32
N PRO A 30 20.21 18.16 26.01
CA PRO A 30 21.21 17.85 27.02
C PRO A 30 21.41 19.07 27.94
N ARG A 31 21.18 18.87 29.25
CA ARG A 31 21.29 19.94 30.26
C ARG A 31 22.72 20.14 30.76
N THR A 32 23.60 19.16 30.57
CA THR A 32 24.99 19.23 31.05
C THR A 32 25.99 18.80 29.98
N THR A 33 27.23 19.29 30.07
CA THR A 33 28.33 18.92 29.16
C THR A 33 28.69 17.43 29.26
N ALA A 34 28.42 16.79 30.39
CA ALA A 34 28.54 15.34 30.56
C ALA A 34 27.47 14.59 29.75
N ASP A 35 26.21 15.04 29.77
CA ASP A 35 25.13 14.48 28.93
C ASP A 35 25.44 14.64 27.44
N VAL A 36 26.11 15.74 27.02
CA VAL A 36 26.51 15.93 25.61
C VAL A 36 27.58 14.92 25.20
N ILE A 37 28.58 14.68 26.05
CA ILE A 37 29.64 13.71 25.78
C ILE A 37 29.05 12.31 25.79
N GLU A 38 28.19 12.00 26.78
CA GLU A 38 27.47 10.74 26.88
C GLU A 38 26.60 10.51 25.66
N TRP A 39 25.82 11.49 25.20
CA TRP A 39 25.02 11.43 23.97
C TRP A 39 25.89 11.25 22.72
N CYS A 40 27.08 11.86 22.67
CA CYS A 40 28.06 11.65 21.61
C CYS A 40 28.74 10.27 21.67
N THR A 41 28.85 9.64 22.85
CA THR A 41 29.44 8.30 23.03
C THR A 41 28.42 7.15 23.00
N LEU A 42 27.16 7.38 23.42
CA LEU A 42 26.01 6.48 23.28
C LEU A 42 25.40 6.56 21.88
N GLY A 43 25.60 7.68 21.17
CA GLY A 43 25.48 7.81 19.73
C GLY A 43 26.58 7.05 18.97
N ASN A 44 26.97 5.87 19.49
CA ASN A 44 27.85 4.95 18.81
C ASN A 44 27.17 4.61 17.48
N CYS A 45 27.67 5.18 16.37
CA CYS A 45 27.04 5.09 15.06
C CYS A 45 26.71 3.63 14.73
N GLN A 46 25.42 3.33 14.76
CA GLN A 46 24.78 2.15 14.20
C GLN A 46 25.38 0.81 14.66
N ASP A 47 24.89 0.29 15.79
CA ASP A 47 25.02 -1.15 16.05
C ASP A 47 24.30 -1.90 14.93
N ASN A 48 25.04 -2.77 14.21
CA ASN A 48 24.49 -3.56 13.11
C ASN A 48 23.23 -4.33 13.56
N ASN A 49 23.17 -4.75 14.83
CA ASN A 49 22.02 -5.46 15.39
C ASN A 49 20.72 -4.64 15.34
N GLN A 50 20.78 -3.33 15.62
CA GLN A 50 19.62 -2.43 15.58
C GLN A 50 19.10 -2.21 14.14
N VAL A 51 19.99 -2.21 13.15
CA VAL A 51 19.62 -2.11 11.72
C VAL A 51 18.88 -3.37 11.28
N TYR A 52 19.35 -4.55 11.71
CA TYR A 52 18.69 -5.81 11.37
C TYR A 52 17.29 -5.92 11.98
N GLU A 53 17.09 -5.47 13.23
CA GLU A 53 15.76 -5.44 13.84
C GLU A 53 14.81 -4.48 13.11
N PHE A 54 15.25 -3.26 12.79
CA PHE A 54 14.45 -2.31 12.03
C PHE A 54 14.10 -2.84 10.64
N LEU A 55 15.09 -3.36 9.90
CA LEU A 55 14.87 -3.95 8.58
C LEU A 55 13.92 -5.13 8.64
N PHE A 56 14.00 -5.97 9.67
CA PHE A 56 13.12 -7.11 9.84
C PHE A 56 11.66 -6.69 10.06
N ILE A 57 11.42 -5.70 10.94
CA ILE A 57 10.09 -5.13 11.18
C ILE A 57 9.55 -4.49 9.90
N TYR A 58 10.40 -3.72 9.22
CA TYR A 58 10.07 -3.05 7.98
C TYR A 58 9.71 -4.02 6.84
N VAL A 59 10.49 -5.08 6.64
CA VAL A 59 10.21 -6.09 5.61
C VAL A 59 8.94 -6.88 5.94
N ARG A 60 8.71 -7.26 7.19
CA ARG A 60 7.49 -7.98 7.59
C ARG A 60 6.24 -7.13 7.37
N SER A 61 6.26 -5.87 7.78
CA SER A 61 5.15 -4.95 7.56
C SER A 61 4.90 -4.69 6.07
N ALA A 62 5.96 -4.53 5.27
CA ALA A 62 5.89 -4.39 3.83
C ALA A 62 5.24 -5.61 3.14
N LEU A 63 5.63 -6.83 3.53
CA LEU A 63 5.07 -8.07 3.00
C LEU A 63 3.58 -8.22 3.34
N LEU A 64 3.19 -7.89 4.58
CA LEU A 64 1.78 -7.93 4.99
C LEU A 64 0.92 -6.93 4.21
N ALA A 65 1.44 -5.73 3.97
CA ALA A 65 0.76 -4.72 3.16
C ALA A 65 0.59 -5.17 1.70
N LEU A 66 1.63 -5.72 1.08
CA LEU A 66 1.56 -6.25 -0.28
C LEU A 66 0.60 -7.44 -0.38
N PHE A 67 0.61 -8.33 0.61
CA PHE A 67 -0.31 -9.46 0.68
C PHE A 67 -1.76 -8.99 0.70
N LEU A 68 -2.09 -7.97 1.50
CA LEU A 68 -3.42 -7.39 1.50
C LEU A 68 -3.81 -6.76 0.17
N GLN A 69 -2.92 -5.94 -0.39
CA GLN A 69 -3.20 -5.22 -1.62
C GLN A 69 -3.47 -6.18 -2.79
N TRP A 70 -2.57 -7.15 -3.00
CA TRP A 70 -2.73 -8.14 -4.06
C TRP A 70 -3.75 -9.22 -3.74
N GLY A 71 -3.97 -9.53 -2.46
CA GLY A 71 -5.02 -10.45 -2.02
C GLY A 71 -6.42 -9.97 -2.40
N THR A 72 -6.68 -8.67 -2.23
CA THR A 72 -7.97 -8.05 -2.58
C THR A 72 -8.08 -7.72 -4.07
N THR A 73 -7.05 -7.10 -4.65
CA THR A 73 -7.02 -6.76 -6.09
C THR A 73 -7.02 -8.02 -6.96
N GLY A 74 -6.25 -9.04 -6.57
CA GLY A 74 -6.18 -10.33 -7.27
C GLY A 74 -7.50 -11.09 -7.22
N ALA A 75 -8.20 -11.08 -6.09
CA ALA A 75 -9.53 -11.67 -5.98
C ALA A 75 -10.54 -11.01 -6.94
N ALA A 76 -10.49 -9.68 -7.07
CA ALA A 76 -11.31 -8.95 -8.03
C ALA A 76 -10.96 -9.32 -9.48
N ILE A 77 -9.67 -9.36 -9.84
CA ILE A 77 -9.22 -9.75 -11.19
C ILE A 77 -9.67 -11.17 -11.53
N ILE A 78 -9.49 -12.13 -10.62
CA ILE A 78 -9.88 -13.54 -10.82
C ILE A 78 -11.39 -13.67 -11.02
N ALA A 79 -12.20 -12.98 -10.19
CA ALA A 79 -13.65 -13.02 -10.31
C ALA A 79 -14.13 -12.49 -11.67
N LEU A 80 -13.55 -11.40 -12.17
CA LEU A 80 -13.90 -10.84 -13.48
C LEU A 80 -13.34 -11.65 -14.66
N TYR A 81 -12.16 -12.28 -14.52
CA TYR A 81 -11.56 -13.10 -15.58
C TYR A 81 -12.29 -14.43 -15.79
N LEU A 82 -12.84 -15.02 -14.72
CA LEU A 82 -13.53 -16.31 -14.76
C LEU A 82 -15.04 -16.20 -15.09
N THR A 83 -15.61 -14.99 -15.08
CA THR A 83 -16.97 -14.71 -15.56
C THR A 83 -17.04 -14.93 -17.09
N PRO A 84 -18.14 -15.43 -17.68
CA PRO A 84 -18.16 -15.98 -19.04
C PRO A 84 -18.05 -14.91 -20.15
N THR A 85 -16.84 -14.36 -20.31
CA THR A 85 -16.28 -13.68 -21.48
C THR A 85 -14.77 -13.94 -21.43
N ARG A 86 -14.29 -15.05 -22.01
CA ARG A 86 -12.87 -15.43 -21.90
C ARG A 86 -11.95 -14.38 -22.56
N GLY A 87 -11.23 -13.59 -21.75
CA GLY A 87 -10.21 -12.63 -22.18
C GLY A 87 -9.90 -11.53 -21.15
N PHE A 88 -8.81 -10.77 -21.34
CA PHE A 88 -8.57 -9.51 -20.62
C PHE A 88 -9.57 -8.45 -21.10
N GLY A 89 -10.79 -8.48 -20.54
CA GLY A 89 -11.79 -7.45 -20.80
C GLY A 89 -11.36 -6.08 -20.28
N CYS A 90 -11.99 -5.03 -20.80
CA CYS A 90 -11.73 -3.64 -20.39
C CYS A 90 -11.86 -3.44 -18.87
N HIS A 91 -12.79 -4.16 -18.23
CA HIS A 91 -12.96 -4.16 -16.77
C HIS A 91 -11.75 -4.75 -16.03
N SER A 92 -11.34 -5.98 -16.37
CA SER A 92 -10.22 -6.64 -15.69
C SER A 92 -8.89 -5.93 -15.92
N ALA A 93 -8.70 -5.33 -17.11
CA ALA A 93 -7.52 -4.53 -17.41
C ALA A 93 -7.47 -3.24 -16.57
N SER A 94 -8.61 -2.60 -16.32
CA SER A 94 -8.67 -1.41 -15.48
C SER A 94 -8.28 -1.70 -14.01
N PHE A 95 -8.78 -2.80 -13.44
CA PHE A 95 -8.40 -3.22 -12.08
C PHE A 95 -6.92 -3.62 -11.99
N LEU A 96 -6.38 -4.24 -13.03
CA LEU A 96 -4.95 -4.58 -13.11
C LEU A 96 -4.08 -3.32 -13.18
N LEU A 97 -4.46 -2.32 -13.99
CA LEU A 97 -3.77 -1.03 -14.07
C LEU A 97 -3.80 -0.30 -12.72
N TYR A 98 -4.95 -0.29 -12.05
CA TYR A 98 -5.07 0.22 -10.68
C TYR A 98 -4.10 -0.47 -9.71
N GLY A 99 -4.04 -1.81 -9.75
CA GLY A 99 -3.16 -2.60 -8.89
C GLY A 99 -1.68 -2.26 -9.11
N ILE A 100 -1.25 -2.15 -10.38
CA ILE A 100 0.11 -1.77 -10.74
C ILE A 100 0.43 -0.35 -10.26
N LEU A 101 -0.42 0.63 -10.57
CA LEU A 101 -0.19 2.01 -10.12
C LEU A 101 -0.12 2.11 -8.59
N ALA A 102 -0.99 1.38 -7.88
CA ALA A 102 -0.95 1.30 -6.43
C ALA A 102 0.37 0.70 -5.93
N THR A 103 0.91 -0.34 -6.57
CA THR A 103 2.25 -0.87 -6.19
C THR A 103 3.37 0.11 -6.46
N VAL A 104 3.32 0.87 -7.55
CA VAL A 104 4.32 1.90 -7.84
C VAL A 104 4.29 2.97 -6.76
N VAL A 105 3.11 3.48 -6.40
CA VAL A 105 2.94 4.43 -5.29
C VAL A 105 3.51 3.88 -3.99
N TRP A 106 3.19 2.61 -3.68
CA TRP A 106 3.68 1.94 -2.49
C TRP A 106 5.21 1.86 -2.48
N VAL A 107 5.85 1.43 -3.57
CA VAL A 107 7.33 1.38 -3.69
C VAL A 107 7.94 2.77 -3.49
N LEU A 108 7.35 3.83 -4.06
CA LEU A 108 7.84 5.20 -3.91
C LEU A 108 7.78 5.66 -2.44
N PHE A 109 6.70 5.36 -1.72
CA PHE A 109 6.56 5.73 -0.30
C PHE A 109 7.45 4.90 0.63
N VAL A 110 7.55 3.59 0.39
CA VAL A 110 8.46 2.68 1.09
C VAL A 110 9.90 3.18 0.93
N THR A 111 10.35 3.38 -0.31
CA THR A 111 11.69 3.90 -0.59
C THR A 111 11.93 5.27 0.04
N SER A 112 10.95 6.19 -0.02
CA SER A 112 11.02 7.50 0.62
C SER A 112 11.19 7.40 2.14
N SER A 113 10.45 6.50 2.79
CA SER A 113 10.54 6.27 4.23
C SER A 113 11.90 5.68 4.65
N GLY A 114 12.41 4.70 3.90
CA GLY A 114 13.74 4.13 4.14
C GLY A 114 14.85 5.16 3.98
N LEU A 115 14.79 5.98 2.94
CA LEU A 115 15.75 7.07 2.74
C LEU A 115 15.63 8.18 3.78
N ALA A 116 14.42 8.48 4.26
CA ALA A 116 14.22 9.46 5.33
C ALA A 116 14.90 9.00 6.63
N HIS A 117 14.78 7.71 6.98
CA HIS A 117 15.46 7.14 8.13
C HIS A 117 16.98 7.22 7.97
N SER A 118 17.50 6.83 6.81
CA SER A 118 18.93 6.96 6.48
C SER A 118 19.43 8.41 6.52
N TYR A 119 18.60 9.38 6.09
CA TYR A 119 18.95 10.80 6.15
C TYR A 119 19.06 11.30 7.59
N THR A 120 18.10 10.95 8.44
CA THR A 120 18.12 11.29 9.87
C THR A 120 19.32 10.66 10.57
N ALA A 121 19.56 9.37 10.36
CA ALA A 121 20.72 8.65 10.92
C ALA A 121 22.06 9.27 10.45
N SER A 122 22.16 9.62 9.17
CA SER A 122 23.35 10.28 8.61
C SER A 122 23.60 11.66 9.24
N LYS A 123 22.53 12.41 9.53
CA LYS A 123 22.61 13.74 10.16
C LYS A 123 23.05 13.64 11.62
N GLU A 124 22.54 12.65 12.36
CA GLU A 124 22.94 12.41 13.75
C GLU A 124 24.41 11.99 13.88
N CYS A 125 24.93 11.21 12.92
CA CYS A 125 26.35 10.86 12.82
C CYS A 125 27.25 11.96 12.20
N GLY A 126 26.74 13.19 12.01
CA GLY A 126 27.53 14.32 11.48
C GLY A 126 27.98 14.18 10.02
N ARG A 127 27.39 13.26 9.25
CA ARG A 127 27.66 13.08 7.81
C ARG A 127 26.53 13.68 6.99
N PRO A 128 26.63 14.93 6.51
CA PRO A 128 25.53 15.55 5.75
C PRO A 128 25.42 14.94 4.35
N ALA A 129 24.42 14.09 4.14
CA ALA A 129 24.09 13.56 2.83
C ALA A 129 23.26 14.59 2.02
N LYS A 130 23.96 15.48 1.31
CA LYS A 130 23.37 16.64 0.60
C LYS A 130 22.28 16.26 -0.43
N TYR A 131 22.38 15.07 -1.02
CA TYR A 131 21.49 14.61 -2.09
C TYR A 131 20.30 13.76 -1.61
N ILE A 132 20.34 13.19 -0.40
CA ILE A 132 19.29 12.28 0.09
C ILE A 132 18.02 13.07 0.45
N GLY A 133 18.15 14.23 1.09
CA GLY A 133 17.02 15.06 1.50
C GLY A 133 16.09 15.46 0.34
N PRO A 134 16.59 16.09 -0.74
CA PRO A 134 15.78 16.45 -1.90
C PRO A 134 15.11 15.23 -2.56
N LEU A 135 15.82 14.10 -2.60
CA LEU A 135 15.37 12.89 -3.26
C LEU A 135 14.21 12.21 -2.49
N VAL A 136 14.21 12.27 -1.15
CA VAL A 136 13.07 11.87 -0.32
C VAL A 136 11.82 12.68 -0.66
N LEU A 137 11.96 14.00 -0.82
CA LEU A 137 10.84 14.90 -1.16
C LEU A 137 10.29 14.62 -2.56
N ILE A 138 11.17 14.39 -3.55
CA ILE A 138 10.77 14.03 -4.91
C ILE A 138 9.95 12.75 -4.91
N PHE A 139 10.44 11.68 -4.26
CA PHE A 139 9.71 10.42 -4.17
C PHE A 139 8.34 10.59 -3.50
N ARG A 140 8.27 11.41 -2.44
CA ARG A 140 7.02 11.66 -1.73
C ARG A 140 6.03 12.46 -2.57
N GLN A 141 6.51 13.42 -3.36
CA GLN A 141 5.65 14.22 -4.24
C GLN A 141 5.14 13.39 -5.43
N LEU A 142 6.01 12.61 -6.07
CA LEU A 142 5.63 11.69 -7.15
C LEU A 142 4.65 10.62 -6.67
N GLY A 143 4.87 10.06 -5.47
CA GLY A 143 3.93 9.11 -4.87
C GLY A 143 2.54 9.72 -4.69
N LYS A 144 2.44 10.97 -4.21
CA LYS A 144 1.16 11.67 -4.03
C LYS A 144 0.44 11.96 -5.36
N THR A 145 1.17 12.41 -6.39
CA THR A 145 0.56 12.71 -7.70
C THR A 145 0.03 11.45 -8.38
N ILE A 146 0.81 10.37 -8.35
CA ILE A 146 0.38 9.08 -8.92
C ILE A 146 -0.77 8.50 -8.09
N ALA A 147 -0.76 8.63 -6.76
CA ALA A 147 -1.87 8.18 -5.91
C ALA A 147 -3.17 8.93 -6.23
N ALA A 148 -3.11 10.24 -6.45
CA ALA A 148 -4.27 11.05 -6.84
C ALA A 148 -4.82 10.59 -8.19
N PHE A 149 -3.94 10.37 -9.17
CA PHE A 149 -4.33 9.83 -10.48
C PHE A 149 -4.94 8.43 -10.38
N ASN A 150 -4.32 7.54 -9.61
CA ASN A 150 -4.81 6.18 -9.37
C ASN A 150 -6.20 6.15 -8.71
N THR A 151 -6.43 7.08 -7.78
CA THR A 151 -7.73 7.26 -7.12
C THR A 151 -8.78 7.79 -8.09
N ALA A 152 -8.43 8.78 -8.92
CA ALA A 152 -9.34 9.26 -9.97
C ALA A 152 -9.69 8.14 -10.96
N TRP A 153 -8.72 7.30 -11.32
CA TRP A 153 -8.91 6.18 -12.25
C TRP A 153 -9.90 5.13 -11.72
N ILE A 154 -9.78 4.71 -10.46
CA ILE A 154 -10.69 3.70 -9.90
C ILE A 154 -12.12 4.24 -9.74
N ILE A 155 -12.27 5.53 -9.42
CA ILE A 155 -13.57 6.20 -9.36
C ILE A 155 -14.19 6.26 -10.77
N LEU A 156 -13.42 6.70 -11.76
CA LEU A 156 -13.88 6.76 -13.15
C LEU A 156 -14.28 5.38 -13.67
N SER A 157 -13.49 4.36 -13.34
CA SER A 157 -13.80 2.97 -13.67
C SER A 157 -15.07 2.46 -12.99
N SER A 158 -15.38 2.95 -11.79
CA SER A 158 -16.64 2.64 -11.11
C SER A 158 -17.82 3.31 -11.81
N LEU A 159 -17.69 4.57 -12.22
CA LEU A 159 -18.73 5.29 -12.97
C LEU A 159 -19.03 4.63 -14.32
N PHE A 160 -17.99 4.21 -15.05
CA PHE A 160 -18.15 3.50 -16.31
C PHE A 160 -18.84 2.13 -16.16
N GLN A 161 -18.65 1.45 -15.02
CA GLN A 161 -19.40 0.22 -14.68
C GLN A 161 -20.89 0.51 -14.51
N PHE A 162 -21.26 1.57 -13.79
CA PHE A 162 -22.66 1.92 -13.58
C PHE A 162 -23.35 2.47 -14.83
N SER A 163 -22.63 3.17 -15.70
CA SER A 163 -23.18 3.76 -16.91
C SER A 163 -23.25 2.79 -18.11
N ASN A 164 -22.97 1.50 -17.91
CA ASN A 164 -22.93 0.49 -18.98
C ASN A 164 -21.96 0.85 -20.12
N VAL A 165 -20.99 1.75 -19.87
CA VAL A 165 -20.08 2.26 -20.90
C VAL A 165 -19.11 1.17 -21.36
N TYR A 166 -18.76 0.26 -20.47
CA TYR A 166 -17.91 -0.89 -20.80
C TYR A 166 -18.61 -1.94 -21.67
N ASP A 167 -19.94 -2.07 -21.57
CA ASP A 167 -20.74 -3.01 -22.38
C ASP A 167 -21.18 -2.38 -23.71
N ASN A 168 -21.12 -1.05 -23.83
CA ASN A 168 -21.43 -0.34 -25.07
C ASN A 168 -20.27 -0.45 -26.08
N ALA A 169 -20.50 -1.23 -27.15
CA ALA A 169 -19.55 -1.48 -28.23
C ALA A 169 -19.11 -0.24 -29.04
N SER A 170 -19.71 0.94 -28.81
CA SER A 170 -19.38 2.17 -29.52
C SER A 170 -18.18 2.93 -28.93
N VAL A 171 -17.87 2.76 -27.65
CA VAL A 171 -16.76 3.47 -26.97
C VAL A 171 -15.56 2.54 -26.73
N PHE A 172 -15.81 1.28 -26.36
CA PHE A 172 -14.77 0.26 -26.12
C PHE A 172 -14.85 -0.94 -27.07
N GLY A 173 -15.52 -0.75 -28.22
CA GLY A 173 -15.82 -1.79 -29.21
C GLY A 173 -14.70 -2.80 -29.43
N LEU A 174 -14.98 -4.06 -29.11
CA LEU A 174 -14.15 -5.25 -29.37
C LEU A 174 -12.70 -5.20 -28.85
N SER A 175 -12.34 -4.18 -28.05
CA SER A 175 -10.98 -3.94 -27.62
C SER A 175 -10.65 -4.74 -26.37
N VAL A 176 -10.62 -6.07 -26.52
CA VAL A 176 -9.83 -6.92 -25.61
C VAL A 176 -8.38 -6.48 -25.80
N PHE A 177 -7.76 -5.95 -24.73
CA PHE A 177 -6.37 -5.50 -24.77
C PHE A 177 -5.48 -6.71 -25.11
N GLY A 178 -5.19 -6.89 -26.41
CA GLY A 178 -4.38 -8.00 -26.93
C GLY A 178 -5.07 -9.02 -27.87
N LEU A 179 -6.37 -8.96 -28.17
CA LEU A 179 -7.02 -9.99 -29.04
C LEU A 179 -7.70 -9.47 -30.34
N GLY A 180 -7.80 -8.16 -30.53
CA GLY A 180 -8.26 -7.55 -31.79
C GLY A 180 -9.53 -8.18 -32.37
N ASN A 181 -9.51 -8.51 -33.65
CA ASN A 181 -10.67 -8.98 -34.43
C ASN A 181 -11.15 -10.43 -34.11
N LYS A 182 -10.71 -11.04 -33.00
CA LYS A 182 -11.03 -12.43 -32.61
C LYS A 182 -11.81 -12.55 -31.30
N ALA A 183 -12.36 -11.45 -30.79
CA ALA A 183 -13.15 -11.48 -29.55
C ALA A 183 -14.57 -12.02 -29.82
N TYR A 184 -14.92 -13.16 -29.21
CA TYR A 184 -16.26 -13.73 -29.26
C TYR A 184 -17.02 -13.34 -27.99
N ALA A 185 -18.12 -12.60 -28.13
CA ALA A 185 -19.11 -12.44 -27.08
C ALA A 185 -20.03 -13.67 -27.10
N VAL A 186 -20.02 -14.46 -26.02
CA VAL A 186 -20.94 -15.59 -25.87
C VAL A 186 -22.32 -15.03 -25.52
N LEU A 187 -23.25 -15.06 -26.47
CA LEU A 187 -24.58 -14.45 -26.34
C LEU A 187 -25.64 -15.37 -25.70
N HIS A 188 -25.28 -16.60 -25.36
CA HIS A 188 -26.16 -17.56 -24.67
C HIS A 188 -25.51 -18.00 -23.36
N LEU A 189 -25.99 -17.48 -22.24
CA LEU A 189 -25.64 -18.00 -20.92
C LEU A 189 -26.44 -19.29 -20.70
N VAL A 190 -25.74 -20.40 -20.50
CA VAL A 190 -26.36 -21.65 -20.06
C VAL A 190 -26.56 -21.59 -18.54
N ASP A 191 -27.59 -22.25 -17.99
CA ASP A 191 -27.85 -22.28 -16.54
C ASP A 191 -26.65 -22.78 -15.71
N GLU A 192 -25.79 -23.59 -16.31
CA GLU A 192 -24.53 -24.05 -15.73
C GLU A 192 -23.50 -22.91 -15.58
N ASP A 193 -23.41 -22.00 -16.54
CA ASP A 193 -22.50 -20.85 -16.51
C ASP A 193 -22.90 -19.85 -15.42
N ILE A 194 -24.20 -19.71 -15.15
CA ILE A 194 -24.73 -18.86 -14.08
C ILE A 194 -24.31 -19.43 -12.71
N LYS A 195 -24.39 -20.75 -12.54
CA LYS A 195 -23.95 -21.43 -11.30
C LYS A 195 -22.44 -21.28 -11.10
N LEU A 196 -21.64 -21.48 -12.16
CA LEU A 196 -20.19 -21.31 -12.11
C LEU A 196 -19.80 -19.87 -11.77
N THR A 197 -20.46 -18.89 -12.41
CA THR A 197 -20.21 -17.47 -12.16
C THR A 197 -20.48 -17.13 -10.70
N LYS A 198 -21.63 -17.52 -10.15
CA LYS A 198 -21.95 -17.30 -8.73
C LYS A 198 -20.91 -17.92 -7.80
N LEU A 199 -20.42 -19.12 -8.13
CA LEU A 199 -19.36 -19.78 -7.38
C LEU A 199 -18.04 -18.99 -7.40
N TYR A 200 -17.60 -18.51 -8.57
CA TYR A 200 -16.37 -17.72 -8.69
C TYR A 200 -16.46 -16.39 -7.93
N TRP A 201 -17.61 -15.74 -7.97
CA TRP A 201 -17.85 -14.54 -7.16
C TRP A 201 -17.83 -14.83 -5.67
N ALA A 202 -18.44 -15.94 -5.23
CA ALA A 202 -18.38 -16.37 -3.83
C ALA A 202 -16.94 -16.68 -3.40
N LEU A 203 -16.15 -17.35 -4.23
CA LEU A 203 -14.73 -17.63 -3.99
C LEU A 203 -13.91 -16.34 -3.89
N GLY A 204 -14.15 -15.37 -4.78
CA GLY A 204 -13.50 -14.05 -4.71
C GLY A 204 -13.80 -13.31 -3.41
N MET A 205 -15.06 -13.34 -2.95
CA MET A 205 -15.47 -12.74 -1.67
C MET A 205 -14.82 -13.44 -0.47
N ILE A 206 -14.74 -14.77 -0.49
CA ILE A 206 -14.08 -15.56 0.57
C ILE A 206 -12.57 -15.26 0.60
N MET A 207 -11.93 -15.18 -0.57
CA MET A 207 -10.51 -14.85 -0.67
C MET A 207 -10.22 -13.43 -0.16
N ALA A 208 -11.04 -12.45 -0.54
CA ALA A 208 -10.90 -11.07 -0.09
C ALA A 208 -11.16 -10.92 1.42
N SER A 209 -12.19 -11.58 1.97
CA SER A 209 -12.45 -11.53 3.42
C SER A 209 -11.38 -12.28 4.21
N GLY A 210 -10.90 -13.42 3.70
CA GLY A 210 -9.84 -14.21 4.31
C GLY A 210 -8.52 -13.44 4.39
N THR A 211 -8.13 -12.74 3.33
CA THR A 211 -6.90 -11.92 3.35
C THR A 211 -6.99 -10.78 4.36
N ALA A 212 -8.15 -10.12 4.47
CA ALA A 212 -8.41 -9.11 5.49
C ALA A 212 -8.33 -9.68 6.91
N LEU A 213 -8.94 -10.84 7.18
CA LEU A 213 -8.90 -11.50 8.49
C LEU A 213 -7.48 -11.90 8.89
N VAL A 214 -6.70 -12.47 7.97
CA VAL A 214 -5.31 -12.84 8.21
C VAL A 214 -4.48 -11.62 8.59
N PHE A 215 -4.65 -10.49 7.88
CA PHE A 215 -3.95 -9.26 8.21
C PHE A 215 -4.33 -8.71 9.58
N ILE A 216 -5.63 -8.60 9.88
CA ILE A 216 -6.11 -8.12 11.18
C ILE A 216 -5.60 -9.01 12.31
N SER A 217 -5.68 -10.34 12.13
CA SER A 217 -5.15 -11.30 13.11
C SER A 217 -3.64 -11.10 13.32
N THR A 218 -2.87 -10.94 12.25
CA THR A 218 -1.42 -10.75 12.33
C THR A 218 -1.05 -9.44 13.02
N ILE A 219 -1.74 -8.34 12.71
CA ILE A 219 -1.52 -7.05 13.39
C ILE A 219 -1.87 -7.15 14.87
N ASN A 220 -2.97 -7.80 15.24
CA ASN A 220 -3.34 -7.99 16.64
C ASN A 220 -2.30 -8.84 17.40
N LEU A 221 -1.71 -9.85 16.75
CA LEU A 221 -0.62 -10.65 17.34
C LEU A 221 0.68 -9.85 17.49
N LEU A 222 0.97 -8.95 16.54
CA LEU A 222 2.12 -8.05 16.59
C LEU A 222 1.96 -6.97 17.68
N MET A 223 0.76 -6.40 17.82
CA MET A 223 0.46 -5.42 18.88
C MET A 223 0.46 -6.03 20.28
N LYS A 224 0.22 -7.35 20.40
CA LYS A 224 0.28 -8.07 21.68
C LYS A 224 1.71 -8.39 22.12
N GLN A 225 2.73 -8.15 21.29
CA GLN A 225 4.11 -8.30 21.72
C GLN A 225 4.42 -7.26 22.81
N PRO A 226 4.88 -7.67 24.00
CA PRO A 226 5.31 -6.72 25.01
C PRO A 226 6.47 -5.90 24.47
N GLU A 227 6.44 -4.58 24.70
CA GLU A 227 7.55 -3.72 24.30
C GLU A 227 8.87 -4.28 24.85
N PRO A 228 9.94 -4.38 24.04
CA PRO A 228 11.23 -4.78 24.57
C PRO A 228 11.58 -3.79 25.67
N CYS A 229 11.71 -4.29 26.90
CA CYS A 229 12.09 -3.51 28.06
C CYS A 229 13.51 -2.97 27.79
N ILE A 230 13.58 -1.75 27.24
CA ILE A 230 14.83 -1.01 27.15
C ILE A 230 15.18 -0.69 28.60
N ARG A 231 16.09 -1.49 29.15
CA ARG A 231 16.65 -1.31 30.48
C ARG A 231 17.55 -0.08 30.38
N ILE A 232 17.03 1.07 30.83
CA ILE A 232 17.80 2.29 31.09
C ILE A 232 18.69 2.03 32.30
#